data_AF-A0A958PDQ5-F1
#
_entry.id   AF-A0A958PDQ5-F1
#
_cell.length_a   1.000
_cell.length_b   1.000
_cell.length_c   1.000
_cell.angle_alpha   90.00
_cell.angle_beta   90.00
_cell.angle_gamma   90.00
#
_symmetry.space_group_name_H-M   'P 1'
#
loop_
_entity.id
_entity.type
_entity.pdbx_description
1 polymer ?
#
loop_
_entity_poly.entity_id
_entity_poly.type
_entity_poly.pdbx_seq_one_letter_code
_entity_poly.pdbx_strand_id
1 'polypeptide(L)'
;MNQLGFDLDNSAKAETQEKQKEAETKEADKQPVAQKEDDKEPENRVLSVSQINKAIKGQLESRFDHLWVQGEISNFTAHASGHFYFSLKDNKAQISAVMFKGSNRSLKFRPESGMEVIVRGRISVYEPRGSYQIMCTHMEPMGAGALQLAFEQLKKKLDKEGLFDPSHKKALPKITHHIA
;
A
#
# COMPACT_ATOMS: atom_id res chain seq x y z
N MET A 1 55.70 -0.91 98.66
CA MET A 1 54.37 -0.66 99.26
C MET A 1 53.52 0.11 98.26
N ASN A 2 52.31 -0.41 98.04
CA ASN A 2 51.10 0.09 97.35
C ASN A 2 51.13 1.53 96.79
N GLN A 3 50.73 1.84 95.55
CA GLN A 3 49.51 1.52 94.76
C GLN A 3 48.30 2.40 95.08
N LEU A 4 47.57 2.75 94.00
CA LEU A 4 46.23 3.40 93.85
C LEU A 4 46.25 4.94 93.70
N GLY A 5 45.50 5.59 92.79
CA GLY A 5 44.50 5.20 91.78
C GLY A 5 44.21 6.43 90.88
N PHE A 6 44.00 6.26 89.58
CA PHE A 6 42.70 6.24 88.86
C PHE A 6 42.11 7.63 88.54
N ASP A 7 42.03 7.96 87.25
CA ASP A 7 40.75 8.18 86.56
C ASP A 7 40.92 8.03 85.04
N LEU A 8 39.99 7.27 84.44
CA LEU A 8 39.87 6.96 83.02
C LEU A 8 38.79 7.84 82.39
N ASP A 9 39.02 8.26 81.15
CA ASP A 9 38.00 8.25 80.09
C ASP A 9 38.75 8.21 78.75
N ASN A 10 38.73 7.05 78.08
CA ASN A 10 37.79 6.70 77.00
C ASN A 10 38.40 7.06 75.64
N SER A 11 39.27 6.19 75.12
CA SER A 11 38.95 5.24 74.05
C SER A 11 38.57 5.96 72.74
N ALA A 12 39.54 6.08 71.83
CA ALA A 12 39.81 5.11 70.78
C ALA A 12 38.97 5.41 69.52
N LYS A 13 39.68 5.88 68.47
CA LYS A 13 39.70 5.22 67.16
C LYS A 13 40.73 5.93 66.26
N ALA A 14 41.96 5.43 66.39
CA ALA A 14 42.93 5.39 65.32
C ALA A 14 42.53 4.31 64.31
N GLU A 15 43.23 4.31 63.18
CA GLU A 15 43.35 3.25 62.16
C GLU A 15 42.26 3.25 61.08
N THR A 16 42.60 3.57 59.82
CA THR A 16 43.29 2.70 58.84
C THR A 16 42.46 1.45 58.52
N GLN A 17 41.88 1.37 57.31
CA GLN A 17 41.95 0.22 56.40
C GLN A 17 40.88 0.25 55.28
N GLU A 18 41.40 0.01 54.07
CA GLU A 18 40.85 -0.64 52.88
C GLU A 18 39.45 -1.28 52.86
N LYS A 19 38.84 -1.15 51.67
CA LYS A 19 38.00 -2.12 50.93
C LYS A 19 36.65 -2.52 51.53
N GLN A 20 35.57 -2.15 50.82
CA GLN A 20 34.62 -3.11 50.23
C GLN A 20 33.54 -2.44 49.34
N LYS A 21 33.41 -2.99 48.11
CA LYS A 21 32.17 -3.37 47.38
C LYS A 21 31.13 -2.30 47.05
N GLU A 22 30.95 -1.96 45.77
CA GLU A 22 30.12 -2.64 44.75
C GLU A 22 28.63 -2.22 44.78
N ALA A 23 28.18 -1.91 43.56
CA ALA A 23 26.82 -1.98 43.04
C ALA A 23 25.85 -0.80 43.30
N GLU A 24 25.57 -0.12 42.17
CA GLU A 24 24.28 0.41 41.74
C GLU A 24 23.73 1.59 42.57
N THR A 25 23.30 2.70 41.99
CA THR A 25 22.20 2.75 41.03
C THR A 25 21.99 4.21 40.61
N LYS A 26 21.86 4.46 39.29
CA LYS A 26 20.95 5.48 38.66
C LYS A 26 21.21 6.98 38.97
N GLU A 27 20.96 7.97 38.13
CA GLU A 27 20.34 8.15 36.81
C GLU A 27 20.26 9.67 36.59
N ALA A 28 20.31 10.12 35.33
CA ALA A 28 20.06 11.49 34.82
C ALA A 28 21.13 12.56 35.16
N ASP A 29 21.51 13.47 34.26
CA ASP A 29 20.73 14.05 33.18
C ASP A 29 21.59 14.52 31.98
N LYS A 30 20.88 14.61 30.86
CA LYS A 30 21.24 14.68 29.46
C LYS A 30 21.92 15.97 29.01
N GLN A 31 22.69 15.83 27.93
CA GLN A 31 22.34 16.42 26.63
C GLN A 31 22.97 15.56 25.50
N PRO A 32 22.19 14.98 24.56
CA PRO A 32 22.73 14.29 23.41
C PRO A 32 22.98 15.28 22.27
N VAL A 33 24.23 15.36 21.82
CA VAL A 33 24.63 16.09 20.62
C VAL A 33 24.20 15.27 19.41
N ALA A 34 23.33 15.87 18.60
CA ALA A 34 22.95 15.37 17.29
C ALA A 34 24.18 15.10 16.41
N GLN A 35 24.34 13.86 15.97
CA GLN A 35 25.26 13.51 14.90
C GLN A 35 24.48 12.81 13.79
N LYS A 36 24.69 13.36 12.60
CA LYS A 36 24.08 13.07 11.31
C LYS A 36 24.19 11.57 11.00
N GLU A 37 23.09 10.96 10.56
CA GLU A 37 23.14 9.63 9.99
C GLU A 37 23.62 9.74 8.53
N ASP A 38 24.77 9.13 8.30
CA ASP A 38 25.61 9.20 7.11
C ASP A 38 24.95 8.58 5.87
N ASP A 39 24.98 9.34 4.76
CA ASP A 39 25.04 8.81 3.40
C ASP A 39 26.37 8.06 3.21
N LYS A 40 26.47 6.82 3.70
CA LYS A 40 27.59 5.92 3.38
C LYS A 40 27.27 5.13 2.12
N GLU A 41 28.03 5.34 1.05
CA GLU A 41 28.08 4.45 -0.12
C GLU A 41 28.30 3.00 0.32
N PRO A 42 27.74 2.00 -0.38
CA PRO A 42 27.73 0.63 0.10
C PRO A 42 29.15 0.05 0.12
N GLU A 43 29.78 0.08 1.30
CA GLU A 43 30.93 -0.78 1.64
C GLU A 43 30.51 -2.23 1.42
N ASN A 44 30.86 -2.82 0.27
CA ASN A 44 30.96 -4.25 -0.07
C ASN A 44 30.16 -5.25 0.81
N ARG A 45 28.91 -4.92 1.14
CA ARG A 45 28.12 -5.63 2.15
C ARG A 45 27.35 -6.72 1.45
N VAL A 46 27.69 -7.97 1.76
CA VAL A 46 26.95 -9.13 1.25
C VAL A 46 25.57 -9.14 1.88
N LEU A 47 24.53 -8.95 1.06
CA LEU A 47 23.13 -9.02 1.46
C LEU A 47 22.54 -10.38 1.10
N SER A 48 21.68 -10.92 1.96
CA SER A 48 20.86 -12.06 1.61
C SER A 48 19.73 -11.67 0.66
N VAL A 49 19.19 -12.63 -0.09
CA VAL A 49 18.04 -12.41 -0.99
C VAL A 49 16.85 -11.79 -0.24
N SER A 50 16.56 -12.27 0.98
CA SER A 50 15.48 -11.72 1.81
C SER A 50 15.75 -10.28 2.25
N GLN A 51 17.01 -9.92 2.54
CA GLN A 51 17.37 -8.54 2.87
C GLN A 51 17.16 -7.61 1.66
N ILE A 52 17.54 -8.06 0.46
CA ILE A 52 17.32 -7.32 -0.78
C ILE A 52 15.81 -7.13 -1.03
N ASN A 53 15.02 -8.20 -0.98
CA ASN A 53 13.58 -8.12 -1.21
C ASN A 53 12.88 -7.21 -0.19
N LYS A 54 13.30 -7.25 1.08
CA LYS A 54 12.77 -6.36 2.13
C LYS A 54 13.14 -4.90 1.88
N ALA A 55 14.39 -4.63 1.45
CA ALA A 55 14.83 -3.28 1.11
C ALA A 55 14.06 -2.71 -0.09
N ILE A 56 13.92 -3.50 -1.17
CA ILE A 56 13.15 -3.11 -2.36
C ILE A 56 11.69 -2.85 -1.99
N LYS A 57 11.09 -3.71 -1.15
CA LYS A 57 9.72 -3.51 -0.67
C LYS A 57 9.54 -2.16 0.02
N GLY A 58 10.43 -1.80 0.94
CA GLY A 58 10.34 -0.51 1.64
C GLY A 58 10.44 0.69 0.68
N GLN A 59 11.31 0.61 -0.32
CA GLN A 59 11.46 1.66 -1.34
C GLN A 59 10.23 1.78 -2.24
N LEU A 60 9.68 0.66 -2.70
CA LEU A 60 8.49 0.67 -3.56
C LEU A 60 7.22 1.08 -2.80
N GLU A 61 7.00 0.55 -1.60
CA GLU A 61 5.82 0.87 -0.79
C GLU A 61 5.81 2.35 -0.39
N SER A 62 6.96 2.95 -0.08
CA SER A 62 7.04 4.38 0.22
C SER A 62 6.80 5.27 -1.01
N ARG A 63 7.31 4.87 -2.18
CA ARG A 63 7.18 5.69 -3.40
C ARG A 63 5.81 5.59 -4.07
N PHE A 64 5.16 4.43 -3.93
CA PHE A 64 3.94 4.05 -4.65
C PHE A 64 2.84 3.58 -3.70
N ASP A 65 2.63 4.31 -2.60
CA ASP A 65 1.59 4.02 -1.62
C ASP A 65 0.17 4.35 -2.12
N HIS A 66 0.03 5.31 -3.04
CA HIS A 66 -1.25 5.70 -3.61
C HIS A 66 -1.10 5.97 -5.10
N LEU A 67 -1.68 5.09 -5.92
CA LEU A 67 -1.61 5.20 -7.37
C LEU A 67 -2.88 4.71 -8.06
N TRP A 68 -3.05 5.17 -9.29
CA TRP A 68 -4.07 4.72 -10.21
C TRP A 68 -3.41 4.09 -11.44
N VAL A 69 -3.88 2.92 -11.87
CA VAL A 69 -3.38 2.23 -13.07
C VAL A 69 -4.54 1.92 -13.98
N GLN A 70 -4.40 2.27 -15.25
CA GLN A 70 -5.27 1.80 -16.32
C GLN A 70 -4.64 0.56 -16.96
N GLY A 71 -5.46 -0.44 -17.27
CA GLY A 71 -5.02 -1.60 -18.04
C GLY A 71 -6.15 -2.57 -18.30
N GLU A 72 -5.90 -3.55 -19.17
CA GLU A 72 -6.79 -4.65 -19.41
C GLU A 72 -6.53 -5.77 -18.40
N ILE A 73 -7.59 -6.35 -17.84
CA ILE A 73 -7.51 -7.51 -16.97
C ILE A 73 -7.14 -8.74 -17.79
N SER A 74 -6.14 -9.49 -17.36
CA SER A 74 -5.82 -10.83 -17.87
C SER A 74 -5.66 -11.82 -16.72
N ASN A 75 -5.77 -13.12 -17.02
CA ASN A 75 -5.57 -14.22 -16.06
C ASN A 75 -6.39 -14.08 -14.77
N PHE A 76 -7.63 -13.57 -14.87
CA PHE A 76 -8.48 -13.36 -13.70
C PHE A 76 -8.85 -14.68 -13.01
N THR A 77 -8.60 -14.73 -11.69
CA THR A 77 -8.91 -15.87 -10.83
C THR A 77 -9.57 -15.39 -9.54
N ALA A 78 -10.79 -15.88 -9.26
CA ALA A 78 -11.47 -15.69 -7.99
C ALA A 78 -11.22 -16.91 -7.09
N HIS A 79 -10.38 -16.75 -6.06
CA HIS A 79 -10.07 -17.84 -5.12
C HIS A 79 -11.22 -18.06 -4.11
N ALA A 80 -11.28 -19.26 -3.54
CA ALA A 80 -12.27 -19.64 -2.52
C ALA A 80 -12.21 -18.76 -1.25
N SER A 81 -11.05 -18.16 -0.93
CA SER A 81 -10.91 -17.17 0.15
C SER A 81 -11.66 -15.87 -0.12
N GLY A 82 -12.16 -15.67 -1.34
CA GLY A 82 -12.79 -14.45 -1.80
C GLY A 82 -11.80 -13.36 -2.20
N HIS A 83 -10.54 -13.70 -2.48
CA HIS A 83 -9.56 -12.78 -3.07
C HIS A 83 -9.57 -12.91 -4.59
N PHE A 84 -9.41 -11.80 -5.28
CA PHE A 84 -9.20 -11.77 -6.72
C PHE A 84 -7.74 -11.60 -7.03
N TYR A 85 -7.23 -12.47 -7.91
CA TYR A 85 -5.90 -12.39 -8.47
C TYR A 85 -6.04 -12.22 -9.97
N PHE A 86 -5.29 -11.27 -10.53
CA PHE A 86 -5.31 -11.00 -11.96
C PHE A 86 -4.00 -10.31 -12.34
N SER A 87 -3.77 -10.14 -13.63
CA SER A 87 -2.73 -9.26 -14.13
C SER A 87 -3.38 -8.08 -14.85
N LEU A 88 -2.78 -6.90 -14.73
CA LEU A 88 -3.10 -5.75 -15.56
C LEU A 88 -2.05 -5.64 -16.64
N LYS A 89 -2.49 -5.57 -17.89
CA LYS A 89 -1.61 -5.42 -19.05
C LYS A 89 -1.92 -4.15 -19.81
N ASP A 90 -0.87 -3.62 -20.44
CA ASP A 90 -0.95 -2.64 -21.51
C ASP A 90 -0.26 -3.22 -22.77
N ASN A 91 0.03 -2.38 -23.76
CA ASN A 91 0.66 -2.80 -25.01
C ASN A 91 2.12 -3.29 -24.88
N LYS A 92 2.81 -2.98 -23.77
CA LYS A 92 4.25 -3.19 -23.60
C LYS A 92 4.61 -3.99 -22.34
N ALA A 93 3.75 -3.98 -21.33
CA ALA A 93 4.04 -4.49 -20.01
C ALA A 93 2.81 -5.12 -19.34
N GLN A 94 3.07 -5.90 -18.31
CA GLN A 94 2.05 -6.42 -17.41
C GLN A 94 2.54 -6.39 -15.97
N ILE A 95 1.60 -6.31 -15.03
CA ILE A 95 1.85 -6.35 -13.60
C ILE A 95 0.80 -7.18 -12.88
N SER A 96 1.21 -7.99 -11.91
CA SER A 96 0.28 -8.76 -11.08
C SER A 96 -0.48 -7.85 -10.13
N ALA A 97 -1.75 -8.18 -9.89
CA ALA A 97 -2.64 -7.43 -9.03
C ALA A 97 -3.46 -8.38 -8.15
N VAL A 98 -3.66 -7.96 -6.90
CA VAL A 98 -4.48 -8.67 -5.93
C VAL A 98 -5.51 -7.72 -5.35
N MET A 99 -6.76 -8.14 -5.30
CA MET A 99 -7.83 -7.44 -4.60
C MET A 99 -8.38 -8.34 -3.49
N PHE A 100 -8.21 -7.91 -2.24
CA PHE A 100 -8.67 -8.67 -1.09
C PHE A 100 -10.19 -8.65 -0.96
N LYS A 101 -10.72 -9.61 -0.21
CA LYS A 101 -12.15 -9.80 0.03
C LYS A 101 -12.83 -8.57 0.64
N GLY A 102 -12.10 -7.79 1.44
CA GLY A 102 -12.64 -6.54 1.98
C GLY A 102 -12.93 -5.52 0.88
N SER A 103 -12.01 -5.39 -0.08
CA SER A 103 -12.09 -4.42 -1.18
C SER A 103 -13.02 -4.85 -2.30
N ASN A 104 -13.13 -6.14 -2.62
CA ASN A 104 -14.02 -6.56 -3.71
C ASN A 104 -15.52 -6.47 -3.36
N ARG A 105 -15.89 -6.35 -2.08
CA ARG A 105 -17.29 -6.16 -1.65
C ARG A 105 -17.90 -4.84 -2.11
N SER A 106 -17.09 -3.81 -2.36
CA SER A 106 -17.57 -2.52 -2.84
C SER A 106 -17.76 -2.47 -4.36
N LEU A 107 -17.34 -3.52 -5.09
CA LEU A 107 -17.50 -3.56 -6.53
C LEU A 107 -18.97 -3.75 -6.91
N LYS A 108 -19.45 -2.86 -7.78
CA LYS A 108 -20.79 -2.92 -8.37
C LYS A 108 -20.87 -3.81 -9.61
N PHE A 109 -19.75 -4.39 -10.01
CA PHE A 109 -19.63 -5.25 -11.18
C PHE A 109 -18.69 -6.42 -10.88
N ARG A 110 -18.74 -7.43 -11.72
CA ARG A 110 -17.85 -8.59 -11.64
C ARG A 110 -16.70 -8.40 -12.63
N PRO A 111 -15.43 -8.32 -12.17
CA PRO A 111 -14.30 -8.23 -13.07
C PRO A 111 -14.12 -9.54 -13.86
N GLU A 112 -13.72 -9.43 -15.12
CA GLU A 112 -13.44 -10.55 -16.01
C GLU A 112 -12.22 -10.26 -16.88
N SER A 113 -11.55 -11.30 -17.36
CA SER A 113 -10.46 -11.16 -18.32
C SER A 113 -10.96 -10.49 -19.61
N GLY A 114 -10.18 -9.57 -20.17
CA GLY A 114 -10.55 -8.76 -21.34
C GLY A 114 -11.16 -7.40 -21.01
N MET A 115 -11.55 -7.16 -19.76
CA MET A 115 -12.10 -5.87 -19.36
C MET A 115 -11.00 -4.83 -19.20
N GLU A 116 -11.17 -3.67 -19.82
CA GLU A 116 -10.36 -2.49 -19.53
C GLU A 116 -10.86 -1.85 -18.24
N VAL A 117 -9.94 -1.58 -17.31
CA VAL A 117 -10.26 -1.05 -15.99
C VAL A 117 -9.26 0.02 -15.57
N ILE A 118 -9.71 0.88 -14.67
CA ILE A 118 -8.85 1.71 -13.82
C ILE A 118 -8.89 1.11 -12.41
N VAL A 119 -7.73 0.81 -11.84
CA VAL A 119 -7.59 0.38 -10.45
C VAL A 119 -6.92 1.46 -9.62
N ARG A 120 -7.30 1.54 -8.33
CA ARG A 120 -6.57 2.30 -7.32
C ARG A 120 -5.95 1.34 -6.32
N GLY A 121 -4.71 1.60 -5.93
CA GLY A 121 -4.04 0.78 -4.93
C GLY A 121 -2.64 1.30 -4.60
N ARG A 122 -1.82 0.36 -4.15
CA ARG A 122 -0.41 0.56 -3.81
C ARG A 122 0.45 -0.56 -4.36
N ILE A 123 1.71 -0.28 -4.68
CA ILE A 123 2.68 -1.33 -5.02
C ILE A 123 3.19 -1.98 -3.74
N SER A 124 3.29 -3.29 -3.74
CA SER A 124 3.96 -4.08 -2.72
C SER A 124 4.79 -5.18 -3.38
N VAL A 125 5.62 -5.85 -2.60
CA VAL A 125 6.49 -6.94 -3.05
C VAL A 125 6.16 -8.18 -2.27
N TYR A 126 5.90 -9.28 -2.98
CA TYR A 126 5.81 -10.60 -2.36
C TYR A 126 7.21 -11.11 -2.04
N GLU A 127 7.67 -10.80 -0.83
CA GLU A 127 9.05 -11.05 -0.35
C GLU A 127 9.59 -12.45 -0.65
N PRO A 128 8.82 -13.56 -0.54
CA PRO A 128 9.35 -14.90 -0.82
C PRO A 128 9.79 -15.10 -2.28
N ARG A 129 9.18 -14.40 -3.25
CA ARG A 129 9.56 -14.48 -4.67
C ARG A 129 10.19 -13.20 -5.23
N GLY A 130 10.20 -12.10 -4.47
CA GLY A 130 10.66 -10.79 -4.95
C GLY A 130 9.80 -10.23 -6.08
N SER A 131 8.55 -10.68 -6.22
CA SER A 131 7.66 -10.25 -7.31
C SER A 131 6.85 -9.02 -6.89
N TYR A 132 6.80 -8.01 -7.76
CA TYR A 132 6.01 -6.81 -7.54
C TYR A 132 4.53 -7.04 -7.86
N GLN A 133 3.65 -6.45 -7.06
CA GLN A 133 2.21 -6.56 -7.25
C GLN A 133 1.47 -5.30 -6.81
N ILE A 134 0.33 -5.04 -7.42
CA ILE A 134 -0.59 -3.99 -6.98
C ILE A 134 -1.56 -4.59 -5.95
N MET A 135 -1.60 -4.03 -4.75
CA MET A 135 -2.69 -4.28 -3.79
C MET A 135 -3.85 -3.33 -4.13
N CYS A 136 -4.81 -3.84 -4.89
CA CYS A 136 -5.96 -3.07 -5.37
C CYS A 136 -6.99 -2.87 -4.25
N THR A 137 -7.38 -1.61 -4.05
CA THR A 137 -8.41 -1.19 -3.09
C THR A 137 -9.70 -0.78 -3.76
N HIS A 138 -9.63 -0.35 -5.02
CA HIS A 138 -10.76 0.09 -5.84
C HIS A 138 -10.53 -0.31 -7.30
N MET A 139 -11.62 -0.53 -8.03
CA MET A 139 -11.59 -0.83 -9.45
C MET A 139 -12.85 -0.30 -10.13
N GLU A 140 -12.68 0.32 -11.29
CA GLU A 140 -13.75 0.84 -12.13
C GLU A 140 -13.56 0.37 -13.56
N PRO A 141 -14.63 -0.03 -14.27
CA PRO A 141 -14.53 -0.40 -15.67
C PRO A 141 -14.33 0.85 -16.54
N MET A 142 -13.36 0.79 -17.43
CA MET A 142 -13.14 1.79 -18.49
C MET A 142 -14.15 1.57 -19.61
N GLY A 143 -15.41 1.89 -19.34
CA GLY A 143 -16.54 1.51 -20.21
C GLY A 143 -17.51 2.63 -20.57
N ALA A 144 -17.47 3.78 -19.91
CA ALA A 144 -18.35 4.89 -20.31
C ALA A 144 -17.91 5.53 -21.63
N GLY A 145 -16.59 5.62 -21.88
CA GLY A 145 -16.06 6.34 -23.05
C GLY A 145 -16.22 5.62 -24.38
N ALA A 146 -15.96 4.30 -24.45
CA ALA A 146 -16.06 3.55 -25.70
C ALA A 146 -17.51 3.38 -26.17
N LEU A 147 -18.45 3.13 -25.24
CA LEU A 147 -19.87 3.11 -25.55
C LEU A 147 -20.37 4.50 -25.94
N GLN A 148 -19.92 5.56 -25.26
CA GLN A 148 -20.24 6.94 -25.63
C GLN A 148 -19.72 7.28 -27.03
N LEU A 149 -18.49 6.86 -27.37
CA LEU A 149 -17.91 7.05 -28.70
C LEU A 149 -18.67 6.27 -29.77
N ALA A 150 -19.01 5.01 -29.51
CA ALA A 150 -19.83 4.19 -30.42
C ALA A 150 -21.25 4.78 -30.59
N PHE A 151 -21.84 5.30 -29.52
CA PHE A 151 -23.12 6.00 -29.55
C PHE A 151 -23.04 7.30 -30.37
N GLU A 152 -22.00 8.10 -30.20
CA GLU A 152 -21.80 9.33 -31.00
C GLU A 152 -21.56 9.03 -32.48
N GLN A 153 -20.81 7.98 -32.80
CA GLN A 153 -20.62 7.52 -34.18
C GLN A 153 -21.93 7.01 -34.80
N LEU A 154 -22.70 6.21 -34.06
CA LEU A 154 -24.01 5.72 -34.49
C LEU A 154 -25.00 6.86 -34.70
N LYS A 155 -25.06 7.82 -33.76
CA LYS A 155 -25.90 9.01 -33.88
C LYS A 155 -25.55 9.81 -35.12
N LYS A 156 -24.26 10.11 -35.35
CA LYS A 156 -23.81 10.81 -36.56
C LYS A 156 -24.13 10.05 -37.85
N LYS A 157 -24.07 8.71 -37.82
CA LYS A 157 -24.45 7.87 -38.97
C LYS A 157 -25.95 7.96 -39.26
N LEU A 158 -26.79 7.79 -38.25
CA LEU A 158 -28.25 7.87 -38.36
C LEU A 158 -28.73 9.29 -38.73
N ASP A 159 -28.06 10.33 -38.22
CA ASP A 159 -28.29 11.73 -38.61
C ASP A 159 -27.99 11.94 -40.11
N LYS A 160 -26.86 11.41 -40.60
CA LYS A 160 -26.50 11.46 -42.03
C LYS A 160 -27.45 10.66 -42.93
N GLU A 161 -28.00 9.56 -42.42
CA GLU A 161 -29.00 8.76 -43.13
C GLU A 161 -30.38 9.44 -43.16
N GLY A 162 -30.56 10.62 -42.54
CA GLY A 162 -31.80 11.39 -42.58
C GLY A 162 -32.93 10.79 -41.74
N LEU A 163 -32.64 9.75 -40.93
CA LEU A 163 -33.64 9.04 -40.13
C LEU A 163 -34.24 9.90 -39.01
N PHE A 164 -33.58 11.01 -38.67
CA PHE A 164 -34.09 12.01 -37.73
C PHE A 164 -34.65 13.26 -38.39
N ASP A 165 -34.65 13.32 -39.73
CA ASP A 165 -35.15 14.48 -40.47
C ASP A 165 -36.64 14.71 -40.17
N PRO A 166 -37.04 15.92 -39.75
CA PRO A 166 -38.44 16.27 -39.50
C PRO A 166 -39.38 15.98 -40.68
N SER A 167 -38.87 16.01 -41.91
CA SER A 167 -39.65 15.72 -43.13
C SER A 167 -40.08 14.25 -43.24
N HIS A 168 -39.37 13.33 -42.57
CA HIS A 168 -39.73 11.91 -42.51
C HIS A 168 -40.61 11.57 -41.30
N LYS A 169 -40.82 12.52 -40.37
CA LYS A 169 -41.67 12.31 -39.19
C LYS A 169 -43.15 12.44 -39.54
N LYS A 170 -43.91 11.37 -39.28
CA LYS A 170 -45.38 11.38 -39.39
C LYS A 170 -45.98 12.17 -38.24
N ALA A 171 -47.00 12.98 -38.55
CA ALA A 171 -47.77 13.69 -37.52
C ALA A 171 -48.36 12.69 -36.51
N LEU A 172 -48.19 12.99 -35.22
CA LEU A 172 -48.74 12.15 -34.16
C LEU A 172 -50.28 12.15 -34.26
N PRO A 173 -50.93 10.98 -34.17
CA PRO A 173 -52.39 10.92 -34.10
C PRO A 173 -52.86 11.66 -32.85
N LYS A 174 -53.94 12.45 -32.96
CA LYS A 174 -54.50 13.21 -31.84
C LYS A 174 -55.10 12.33 -30.74
N ILE A 175 -55.46 11.09 -31.04
CA ILE A 175 -56.05 10.14 -30.11
C ILE A 175 -55.50 8.74 -30.46
N THR A 176 -54.88 8.07 -29.50
CA THR A 176 -54.43 6.67 -29.61
C THR A 176 -55.53 5.74 -29.10
N HIS A 177 -56.04 4.87 -29.96
CA HIS A 177 -57.13 3.94 -29.63
C HIS A 177 -56.67 2.54 -29.21
N HIS A 178 -55.42 2.16 -29.50
CA HIS A 178 -54.81 0.92 -29.00
C HIS A 178 -53.29 1.00 -29.17
N ILE A 179 -52.54 0.51 -28.19
CA ILE A 179 -51.09 0.32 -28.27
C ILE A 179 -50.89 -1.18 -28.05
N ALA A 180 -50.28 -1.86 -29.02
CA ALA A 180 -49.95 -3.29 -28.95
C ALA A 180 -48.57 -3.49 -28.31
#